data_AF-A0A0S7X489-F1
#
_entry.id   AF-A0A0S7X489-F1
#
_cell.length_a   1.000
_cell.length_b   1.000
_cell.length_c   1.000
_cell.angle_alpha   90.00
_cell.angle_beta   90.00
_cell.angle_gamma   90.00
#
_symmetry.space_group_name_H-M   'P 1'
#
loop_
_entity.id
_entity.type
_entity.pdbx_description
1 polymer ?
#
loop_
_entity_poly.entity_id
_entity_poly.type
_entity_poly.pdbx_seq_one_letter_code
_entity_poly.pdbx_strand_id
1 'polypeptide(L)'
;MWYYSTGCLKIKNGGLELGFLDRFKKKKEKVIAPKVKAVKKIATDLEIICSDDKEAFGALYNTMLLEPRKIRVSIEEAVKRAENSEKSGDIITAVVWYKTAGGLAIYQGDVPKVKKYFGKCKKLSNENYKILEIPERAVKKAQEYYQKYLKAEEEE
;
A
#
# COMPACT_ATOMS: atom_id res chain seq x y z
N MET A 1 1.19 40.66 -70.41
CA MET A 1 1.85 40.16 -71.64
C MET A 1 2.33 38.74 -71.35
N TRP A 2 2.05 37.84 -72.29
CA TRP A 2 2.16 36.38 -72.21
C TRP A 2 3.60 35.88 -71.96
N TYR A 3 3.76 34.71 -71.32
CA TYR A 3 4.21 33.48 -72.00
C TYR A 3 4.13 32.23 -71.11
N TYR A 4 3.65 31.15 -71.72
CA TYR A 4 3.45 29.81 -71.20
C TYR A 4 4.70 28.94 -71.38
N SER A 5 4.81 27.92 -70.52
CA SER A 5 5.23 26.54 -70.81
C SER A 5 6.69 26.21 -71.18
N THR A 6 7.29 25.37 -70.34
CA THR A 6 7.81 24.00 -70.59
C THR A 6 8.78 23.71 -69.43
N GLY A 7 8.70 22.65 -68.63
CA GLY A 7 8.31 21.28 -68.89
C GLY A 7 9.43 20.40 -68.36
N CYS A 8 9.18 19.61 -67.29
CA CYS A 8 9.63 18.22 -67.17
C CYS A 8 9.27 17.66 -65.79
N LEU A 9 8.16 16.94 -65.78
CA LEU A 9 7.82 15.90 -64.84
C LEU A 9 8.54 14.62 -65.29
N LYS A 10 9.30 13.92 -64.43
CA LYS A 10 9.28 12.44 -64.35
C LYS A 10 10.06 11.83 -63.17
N ILE A 11 9.29 11.30 -62.21
CA ILE A 11 9.33 9.94 -61.61
C ILE A 11 10.68 9.42 -61.04
N LYS A 12 10.73 9.06 -59.75
CA LYS A 12 10.76 7.66 -59.23
C LYS A 12 10.87 7.55 -57.71
N ASN A 13 9.99 6.69 -57.18
CA ASN A 13 9.88 6.19 -55.82
C ASN A 13 11.12 5.41 -55.35
N GLY A 14 11.26 5.31 -54.03
CA GLY A 14 12.17 4.43 -53.29
C GLY A 14 13.03 5.28 -52.34
N GLY A 15 12.85 5.29 -51.03
CA GLY A 15 12.59 4.20 -50.11
C GLY A 15 13.67 4.26 -49.04
N LEU A 16 13.27 4.07 -47.77
CA LEU A 16 14.11 3.87 -46.57
C LEU A 16 14.56 5.14 -45.82
N GLU A 17 13.61 5.81 -45.14
CA GLU A 17 13.92 6.34 -43.80
C GLU A 17 13.91 5.17 -42.82
N LEU A 18 15.11 4.70 -42.47
CA LEU A 18 15.34 3.70 -41.43
C LEU A 18 16.41 4.30 -40.51
N GLY A 19 15.97 4.99 -39.46
CA GLY A 19 16.89 5.56 -38.48
C GLY A 19 16.15 6.27 -37.36
N PHE A 20 16.42 5.84 -36.13
CA PHE A 20 16.15 6.53 -34.85
C PHE A 20 14.90 6.16 -34.03
N LEU A 21 14.42 4.91 -34.10
CA LEU A 21 13.49 4.38 -33.08
C LEU A 21 13.96 3.06 -32.43
N ASP A 22 15.27 2.83 -32.33
CA ASP A 22 15.82 1.61 -31.73
C ASP A 22 16.80 1.90 -30.57
N ARG A 23 16.35 2.70 -29.59
CA ARG A 23 17.20 2.96 -28.41
C ARG A 23 16.49 3.19 -27.07
N PHE A 24 15.23 2.77 -26.91
CA PHE A 24 14.62 2.73 -25.57
C PHE A 24 13.69 1.53 -25.41
N LYS A 25 14.26 0.41 -24.94
CA LYS A 25 13.67 -0.46 -23.90
C LYS A 25 14.66 -1.56 -23.52
N LYS A 26 15.69 -1.14 -22.78
CA LYS A 26 16.56 -2.01 -21.99
C LYS A 26 15.70 -2.71 -20.93
N LYS A 27 15.73 -4.06 -20.97
CA LYS A 27 15.49 -5.03 -19.88
C LYS A 27 14.69 -4.54 -18.67
N LYS A 28 13.44 -5.00 -18.53
CA LYS A 28 12.85 -5.24 -17.20
C LYS A 28 13.46 -6.51 -16.65
N GLU A 29 14.48 -6.30 -15.83
CA GLU A 29 15.09 -7.29 -14.98
C GLU A 29 14.04 -7.93 -14.06
N LYS A 30 14.04 -9.26 -14.05
CA LYS A 30 13.25 -10.11 -13.16
C LYS A 30 13.78 -9.93 -11.73
N VAL A 31 13.19 -9.04 -10.93
CA VAL A 31 13.39 -9.00 -9.47
C VAL A 31 12.07 -8.66 -8.75
N ILE A 32 11.03 -9.47 -8.95
CA ILE A 32 9.73 -9.28 -8.24
C ILE A 32 9.19 -10.61 -7.64
N ALA A 33 9.84 -11.74 -7.91
CA ALA A 33 9.25 -13.06 -7.67
C ALA A 33 9.04 -13.49 -6.18
N PRO A 34 9.92 -13.18 -5.20
CA PRO A 34 9.73 -13.71 -3.84
C PRO A 34 8.71 -12.90 -3.02
N LYS A 35 8.78 -11.56 -3.04
CA LYS A 35 7.92 -10.70 -2.22
C LYS A 35 6.45 -10.76 -2.60
N VAL A 36 6.13 -10.80 -3.90
CA VAL A 36 4.72 -10.86 -4.34
C VAL A 36 4.09 -12.21 -4.00
N LYS A 37 4.86 -13.30 -4.06
CA LYS A 37 4.39 -14.62 -3.62
C LYS A 37 4.16 -14.67 -2.11
N ALA A 38 5.08 -14.10 -1.32
CA ALA A 38 4.94 -14.00 0.13
C ALA A 38 3.71 -13.17 0.54
N VAL A 39 3.51 -11.99 -0.07
CA VAL A 39 2.33 -11.14 0.20
C VAL A 39 1.03 -11.84 -0.20
N LYS A 40 1.01 -12.58 -1.32
CA LYS A 40 -0.17 -13.38 -1.70
C LYS A 40 -0.45 -14.51 -0.72
N LYS A 41 0.58 -15.21 -0.25
CA LYS A 41 0.45 -16.27 0.76
C LYS A 41 -0.06 -15.71 2.09
N ILE A 42 0.48 -14.57 2.52
CA ILE A 42 0.06 -13.85 3.72
C ILE A 42 -1.42 -13.40 3.64
N ALA A 43 -1.86 -12.90 2.48
CA ALA A 43 -3.25 -12.51 2.29
C ALA A 43 -4.18 -13.72 2.41
N THR A 44 -3.84 -14.85 1.77
CA THR A 44 -4.61 -16.10 1.91
C THR A 44 -4.60 -16.64 3.34
N ASP A 45 -3.51 -16.42 4.07
CA ASP A 45 -3.34 -16.87 5.44
C ASP A 45 -4.22 -16.09 6.43
N LEU A 46 -4.32 -14.76 6.26
CA LEU A 46 -5.26 -13.93 7.01
C LEU A 46 -6.72 -14.30 6.69
N GLU A 47 -7.02 -14.56 5.41
CA GLU A 47 -8.34 -15.04 4.97
C GLU A 47 -8.73 -16.36 5.66
N ILE A 48 -7.78 -17.29 5.79
CA ILE A 48 -8.02 -18.57 6.49
C ILE A 48 -8.33 -18.34 7.98
N ILE A 49 -7.55 -17.50 8.67
CA ILE A 49 -7.73 -17.20 10.10
C ILE A 49 -9.07 -16.51 10.39
N CYS A 50 -9.54 -15.71 9.43
CA CYS A 50 -10.80 -14.97 9.54
C CYS A 50 -11.95 -15.63 8.75
N SER A 51 -11.82 -16.90 8.36
CA SER A 51 -12.82 -17.58 7.52
C SER A 51 -14.19 -17.70 8.18
N ASP A 52 -14.21 -17.77 9.51
CA ASP A 52 -15.38 -17.77 10.39
C ASP A 52 -15.92 -16.36 10.69
N ASP A 53 -15.10 -15.31 10.54
CA ASP A 53 -15.43 -13.93 10.88
C ASP A 53 -15.04 -12.96 9.76
N LYS A 54 -15.93 -12.88 8.76
CA LYS A 54 -15.77 -12.00 7.58
C LYS A 54 -15.73 -10.52 7.95
N GLU A 55 -16.36 -10.13 9.06
CA GLU A 55 -16.34 -8.74 9.52
C GLU A 55 -14.95 -8.39 10.07
N ALA A 56 -14.37 -9.27 10.89
CA ALA A 56 -13.00 -9.13 11.35
C ALA A 56 -12.01 -9.09 10.20
N PHE A 57 -12.19 -9.94 9.17
CA PHE A 57 -11.37 -9.87 7.95
C PHE A 57 -11.43 -8.49 7.30
N GLY A 58 -12.64 -7.97 7.05
CA GLY A 58 -12.83 -6.66 6.42
C GLY A 58 -12.28 -5.49 7.25
N ALA A 59 -12.34 -5.60 8.58
CA ALA A 59 -11.73 -4.63 9.48
C ALA A 59 -10.20 -4.67 9.40
N LEU A 60 -9.61 -5.86 9.46
CA LEU A 60 -8.15 -6.06 9.49
C LEU A 60 -7.48 -5.79 8.14
N TYR A 61 -8.13 -6.15 7.03
CA TYR A 61 -7.58 -6.01 5.68
C TYR A 61 -7.06 -4.59 5.38
N ASN A 62 -7.72 -3.56 5.92
CA ASN A 62 -7.37 -2.15 5.68
C ASN A 62 -6.63 -1.48 6.85
N THR A 63 -6.42 -2.18 7.97
CA THR A 63 -5.94 -1.56 9.21
C THR A 63 -4.75 -2.27 9.84
N MET A 64 -4.59 -3.58 9.61
CA MET A 64 -3.49 -4.34 10.16
C MET A 64 -2.22 -4.18 9.33
N LEU A 65 -1.09 -4.27 10.02
CA LEU A 65 0.21 -4.37 9.39
C LEU A 65 0.55 -5.84 9.27
N LEU A 66 0.78 -6.33 8.06
CA LEU A 66 1.15 -7.73 7.85
C LEU A 66 2.52 -8.04 8.49
N GLU A 67 3.47 -7.11 8.35
CA GLU A 67 4.84 -7.25 8.84
C GLU A 67 5.23 -6.06 9.72
N PRO A 68 4.69 -5.96 10.96
CA PRO A 68 4.92 -4.81 11.82
C PRO A 68 6.40 -4.65 12.22
N ARG A 69 7.18 -5.75 12.27
CA ARG A 69 8.63 -5.75 12.56
C ARG A 69 9.47 -5.00 11.52
N LYS A 70 8.97 -4.85 10.28
CA LYS A 70 9.68 -4.10 9.23
C LYS A 70 9.52 -2.58 9.37
N ILE A 71 8.60 -2.14 10.22
CA ILE A 71 8.41 -0.72 10.51
C ILE A 71 9.46 -0.28 11.52
N ARG A 72 10.35 0.61 11.10
CA ARG A 72 11.45 1.15 11.93
C ARG A 72 11.00 2.23 12.92
N VAL A 73 9.73 2.62 12.88
CA VAL A 73 9.17 3.74 13.62
C VAL A 73 8.40 3.20 14.81
N SER A 74 8.63 3.75 16.01
CA SER A 74 7.88 3.36 17.20
C SER A 74 6.45 3.94 17.18
N ILE A 75 5.56 3.45 18.04
CA ILE A 75 4.22 4.03 18.18
C ILE A 75 4.31 5.50 18.60
N GLU A 76 5.18 5.81 19.55
CA GLU A 76 5.37 7.16 20.09
C GLU A 76 5.86 8.11 18.99
N GLU A 77 6.81 7.66 18.17
CA GLU A 77 7.33 8.44 17.05
C GLU A 77 6.25 8.66 15.98
N ALA A 78 5.47 7.63 15.64
CA ALA A 78 4.36 7.75 14.71
C ALA A 78 3.31 8.75 15.22
N VAL A 79 2.94 8.68 16.51
CA VAL A 79 1.99 9.63 17.13
C VAL A 79 2.54 11.05 17.10
N LYS A 80 3.81 11.25 17.45
CA LYS A 80 4.44 12.58 17.43
C LYS A 80 4.44 13.18 16.02
N ARG A 81 4.74 12.38 15.00
CA ARG A 81 4.66 12.82 13.60
C ARG A 81 3.23 13.16 13.19
N ALA A 82 2.26 12.34 13.59
CA ALA A 82 0.85 12.60 13.31
C ALA A 82 0.37 13.93 13.92
N GLU A 83 0.69 14.18 15.19
CA GLU A 83 0.32 15.39 15.91
C GLU A 83 1.00 16.64 15.32
N ASN A 84 2.25 16.52 14.88
CA ASN A 84 2.94 17.62 14.21
C ASN A 84 2.28 17.96 12.86
N SER A 85 1.93 16.96 12.06
CA SER A 85 1.21 17.15 10.79
C SER A 85 -0.19 17.72 10.99
N GLU A 86 -0.91 17.28 12.02
CA GLU A 86 -2.22 17.82 12.39
C GLU A 86 -2.11 19.32 12.74
N LYS A 87 -1.10 19.71 13.53
CA LYS A 87 -0.83 21.11 13.87
C LYS A 87 -0.41 21.97 12.68
N SER A 88 0.29 21.39 11.71
CA SER A 88 0.70 22.10 10.49
C SER A 88 -0.39 22.14 9.41
N GLY A 89 -1.56 21.55 9.66
CA GLY A 89 -2.67 21.47 8.70
C GLY A 89 -2.48 20.42 7.59
N ASP A 90 -1.44 19.58 7.68
CA ASP A 90 -1.23 18.47 6.76
C ASP A 90 -2.03 17.24 7.21
N ILE A 91 -3.33 17.30 6.93
CA ILE A 91 -4.30 16.28 7.37
C ILE A 91 -4.00 14.91 6.76
N ILE A 92 -3.57 14.86 5.50
CA ILE A 92 -3.29 13.60 4.80
C ILE A 92 -2.14 12.88 5.51
N THR A 93 -1.04 13.59 5.76
CA THR A 93 0.11 13.02 6.46
C THR A 93 -0.23 12.66 7.91
N ALA A 94 -1.05 13.47 8.60
CA ALA A 94 -1.52 13.15 9.95
C ALA A 94 -2.30 11.82 9.98
N VAL A 95 -3.22 11.61 9.04
CA VAL A 95 -4.00 10.36 8.92
C VAL A 95 -3.11 9.16 8.64
N VAL A 96 -2.11 9.30 7.77
CA VAL A 96 -1.14 8.21 7.48
C VAL A 96 -0.36 7.82 8.74
N TRP A 97 0.11 8.79 9.51
CA TRP A 97 0.83 8.51 10.75
C TRP A 97 -0.06 7.95 11.85
N TYR A 98 -1.31 8.42 12.00
CA TYR A 98 -2.26 7.80 12.92
C TYR A 98 -2.67 6.39 12.49
N LYS A 99 -2.83 6.11 11.18
CA LYS A 99 -3.01 4.74 10.67
C LYS A 99 -1.82 3.85 11.04
N THR A 100 -0.60 4.36 10.88
CA THR A 100 0.62 3.64 11.26
C THR A 100 0.65 3.31 12.75
N ALA A 101 0.36 4.30 13.61
CA ALA A 101 0.27 4.11 15.06
C ALA A 101 -0.84 3.13 15.45
N GLY A 102 -1.99 3.20 14.78
CA GLY A 102 -3.11 2.27 14.93
C GLY A 102 -2.74 0.84 14.57
N GLY A 103 -2.10 0.64 13.41
CA GLY A 103 -1.63 -0.67 12.98
C GLY A 103 -0.60 -1.28 13.92
N LEU A 104 0.33 -0.48 14.45
CA LEU A 104 1.28 -0.93 15.47
C LEU A 104 0.59 -1.25 16.81
N ALA A 105 -0.47 -0.52 17.17
CA ALA A 105 -1.27 -0.84 18.35
C ALA A 105 -2.02 -2.17 18.21
N ILE A 106 -2.50 -2.52 17.00
CA ILE A 106 -3.06 -3.85 16.70
C ILE A 106 -2.00 -4.94 16.96
N TYR A 107 -0.76 -4.71 16.52
CA TYR A 107 0.36 -5.63 16.76
C TYR A 107 0.68 -5.80 18.26
N GLN A 108 0.59 -4.74 19.05
CA GLN A 108 0.77 -4.82 20.51
C GLN A 108 -0.42 -5.44 21.25
N GLY A 109 -1.57 -5.60 20.58
CA GLY A 109 -2.81 -6.05 21.24
C GLY A 109 -3.50 -4.96 22.06
N ASP A 110 -3.13 -3.68 21.89
CA ASP A 110 -3.61 -2.57 22.70
C ASP A 110 -4.90 -1.95 22.12
N VAL A 111 -6.04 -2.57 22.47
CA VAL A 111 -7.38 -2.15 22.03
C VAL A 111 -7.68 -0.66 22.35
N PRO A 112 -7.39 -0.12 23.55
CA PRO A 112 -7.59 1.30 23.83
C PRO A 112 -6.85 2.22 22.84
N LYS A 113 -5.59 1.92 22.52
CA LYS A 113 -4.82 2.70 21.55
C LYS A 113 -5.36 2.56 20.13
N VAL A 114 -5.80 1.36 19.73
CA VAL A 114 -6.47 1.15 18.43
C VAL A 114 -7.70 2.06 18.31
N LYS A 115 -8.60 2.05 19.30
CA LYS A 115 -9.78 2.92 19.34
C LYS A 115 -9.38 4.40 19.25
N LYS A 116 -8.35 4.81 19.99
CA LYS A 116 -7.85 6.19 20.00
C LYS A 116 -7.32 6.64 18.63
N TYR A 117 -6.42 5.88 18.03
CA TYR A 117 -5.73 6.31 16.80
C TYR A 117 -6.63 6.23 15.58
N PHE A 118 -7.38 5.14 15.39
CA PHE A 118 -8.36 5.06 14.30
C PHE A 118 -9.54 6.02 14.52
N GLY A 119 -9.89 6.32 15.78
CA GLY A 119 -10.86 7.37 16.10
C GLY A 119 -10.38 8.75 15.66
N LYS A 120 -9.09 9.07 15.84
CA LYS A 120 -8.49 10.28 15.28
C LYS A 120 -8.50 10.27 13.75
N CYS A 121 -8.14 9.14 13.11
CA CYS A 121 -8.25 9.02 11.65
C CYS A 121 -9.67 9.33 11.15
N LYS A 122 -10.69 8.72 11.76
CA LYS A 122 -12.10 8.94 11.41
C LYS A 122 -12.49 10.42 11.49
N LYS A 123 -12.04 11.14 12.52
CA LYS A 123 -12.31 12.57 12.68
C LYS A 123 -11.64 13.44 11.62
N LEU A 124 -10.44 13.05 11.19
CA LEU A 124 -9.63 13.83 10.25
C LEU A 124 -10.00 13.57 8.79
N SER A 125 -10.28 12.32 8.42
CA SER A 125 -10.57 11.95 7.02
C SER A 125 -12.05 11.75 6.72
N ASN A 126 -12.93 11.74 7.73
CA ASN A 126 -14.33 11.32 7.62
C ASN A 126 -14.52 9.90 7.04
N GLU A 127 -13.46 9.10 6.95
CA GLU A 127 -13.55 7.69 6.54
C GLU A 127 -14.12 6.84 7.67
N ASN A 128 -14.95 5.85 7.33
CA ASN A 128 -15.43 4.89 8.31
C ASN A 128 -14.44 3.73 8.46
N TYR A 129 -14.03 3.47 9.70
CA TYR A 129 -13.11 2.39 10.05
C TYR A 129 -13.87 1.28 10.74
N LYS A 130 -14.08 0.15 10.05
CA LYS A 130 -14.78 -1.03 10.60
C LYS A 130 -14.14 -1.58 11.87
N ILE A 131 -12.83 -1.41 12.04
CA ILE A 131 -12.14 -1.81 13.28
C ILE A 131 -12.64 -1.08 14.52
N LEU A 132 -13.28 0.10 14.38
CA LEU A 132 -13.86 0.82 15.53
C LEU A 132 -15.15 0.18 16.03
N GLU A 133 -15.85 -0.59 15.18
CA GLU A 133 -17.10 -1.29 15.52
C GLU A 133 -16.81 -2.62 16.24
N ILE A 134 -15.76 -3.33 15.81
CA ILE A 134 -15.36 -4.64 16.37
C ILE A 134 -13.87 -4.71 16.83
N PRO A 135 -13.38 -3.74 17.62
CA PRO A 135 -11.95 -3.61 17.89
C PRO A 135 -11.36 -4.78 18.69
N GLU A 136 -12.12 -5.34 19.64
CA GLU A 136 -11.65 -6.47 20.45
C GLU A 136 -11.51 -7.76 19.63
N ARG A 137 -12.52 -8.07 18.80
CA ARG A 137 -12.51 -9.26 17.94
C ARG A 137 -11.43 -9.16 16.86
N ALA A 138 -11.34 -8.00 16.21
CA ALA A 138 -10.33 -7.75 15.18
C ALA A 138 -8.91 -7.88 15.75
N VAL A 139 -8.63 -7.25 16.90
CA VAL A 139 -7.30 -7.34 17.54
C VAL A 139 -6.99 -8.78 17.93
N LYS A 140 -7.94 -9.54 18.46
CA LYS A 140 -7.74 -10.96 18.79
C LYS A 140 -7.35 -11.79 17.57
N LYS A 141 -8.09 -11.68 16.46
CA LYS A 141 -7.77 -12.38 15.20
C LYS A 141 -6.40 -11.96 14.63
N ALA A 142 -6.05 -10.68 14.74
CA ALA A 142 -4.73 -10.20 14.34
C ALA A 142 -3.60 -10.81 15.20
N GLN A 143 -3.81 -10.97 16.51
CA GLN A 143 -2.86 -11.63 17.40
C GLN A 143 -2.68 -13.12 17.04
N GLU A 144 -3.75 -13.83 16.69
CA GLU A 144 -3.68 -15.21 16.20
C GLU A 144 -2.81 -15.31 14.94
N TYR A 145 -2.98 -14.35 14.00
CA TYR A 145 -2.11 -14.22 12.83
C TYR A 145 -0.65 -14.00 13.24
N TYR A 146 -0.36 -12.99 14.06
CA TYR A 146 1.01 -12.68 14.45
C TYR A 146 1.71 -13.83 15.17
N GLN A 147 1.00 -14.56 16.03
CA GLN A 147 1.56 -15.73 16.71
C GLN A 147 1.91 -16.87 15.74
N LYS A 148 1.11 -17.07 14.69
CA LYS A 148 1.36 -18.11 13.70
C LYS A 148 2.51 -17.77 12.75
N TYR A 149 2.61 -16.50 12.32
CA TYR A 149 3.59 -16.09 11.29
C TYR A 149 4.89 -15.56 11.86
N LEU A 150 4.88 -14.80 12.96
CA LEU A 150 6.13 -14.24 13.52
C LEU A 150 6.93 -15.25 14.34
N LYS A 151 6.30 -16.31 14.85
CA LYS A 151 7.03 -17.44 15.46
C LYS A 151 7.66 -18.35 14.41
N ALA A 152 7.02 -18.50 13.25
CA ALA A 152 7.53 -19.35 12.18
C ALA A 152 8.78 -18.78 11.49
N GLU A 153 8.98 -17.46 11.50
CA GLU A 153 10.18 -16.81 10.97
C GLU A 153 11.39 -16.89 11.93
N GLU A 154 11.23 -17.32 13.18
CA GLU A 154 12.34 -17.47 14.14
C GLU A 154 13.05 -18.82 14.03
N GLU A 155 12.53 -19.75 13.21
CA GLU A 155 13.07 -21.12 13.03
C GLU A 155 13.72 -21.37 11.65
N GLU A 156 13.80 -20.36 10.77
CA GLU A 156 14.58 -20.39 9.51
C GLU A 156 15.89 -19.58 9.62
#